data_AF-A0A224YE05-F1
#
_entry.id   AF-A0A224YE05-F1
#
_cell.length_a   1.000
_cell.length_b   1.000
_cell.length_c   1.000
_cell.angle_alpha   90.00
_cell.angle_beta   90.00
_cell.angle_gamma   90.00
#
_symmetry.space_group_name_H-M   'P 1'
#
loop_
_entity.id
_entity.type
_entity.pdbx_description
1 polymer ?
#
loop_
_entity_poly.entity_id
_entity_poly.type
_entity_poly.pdbx_seq_one_letter_code
_entity_poly.pdbx_strand_id
1 'polypeptide(L)'
;MVTSIVTSFFIRLLCVFACLSAILQVTHCGNIPGEGTLVFPKLLTSRDNTGTKLLKINDDLTLNLEKSSVMGKEFLLRTYQGHVMQHNYLDGEALEEDLYHDPKKFASVIVSEENGLEVEGVLGPKLAIKPLEAQGRS
;
A
#
# COMPACT_ATOMS: atom_id res chain seq x y z
N MET A 1 9.02 -57.38 17.55
CA MET A 1 7.76 -56.93 16.93
C MET A 1 7.19 -55.68 17.61
N VAL A 2 7.15 -55.61 18.96
CA VAL A 2 6.64 -54.47 19.72
C VAL A 2 7.47 -53.18 19.55
N THR A 3 8.80 -53.28 19.52
CA THR A 3 9.71 -52.11 19.39
C THR A 3 9.58 -51.38 18.04
N SER A 4 9.34 -52.11 16.95
CA SER A 4 9.18 -51.54 15.61
C SER A 4 7.85 -50.81 15.40
N ILE A 5 6.82 -51.19 16.16
CA ILE A 5 5.49 -50.53 16.13
C ILE A 5 5.57 -49.21 16.90
N VAL A 6 6.24 -49.21 18.04
CA VAL A 6 6.45 -48.03 18.87
C VAL A 6 7.27 -46.97 18.12
N THR A 7 8.38 -47.35 17.48
CA THR A 7 9.20 -46.41 16.68
C THR A 7 8.45 -45.83 15.49
N SER A 8 7.64 -46.63 14.80
CA SER A 8 6.79 -46.15 13.69
C SER A 8 5.75 -45.11 14.16
N PHE A 9 5.18 -45.32 15.36
CA PHE A 9 4.22 -44.39 15.96
C PHE A 9 4.88 -43.07 16.35
N PHE A 10 6.07 -43.11 16.94
CA PHE A 10 6.85 -41.91 17.29
C PHE A 10 7.23 -41.08 16.06
N ILE A 11 7.66 -41.72 14.96
CA ILE A 11 8.02 -41.02 13.72
C ILE A 11 6.79 -40.33 13.13
N ARG A 12 5.64 -40.99 13.09
CA ARG A 12 4.39 -40.38 12.58
C ARG A 12 3.94 -39.21 13.44
N LEU A 13 4.04 -39.33 14.76
CA LEU A 13 3.70 -38.25 15.70
C LEU A 13 4.63 -37.04 15.51
N LEU A 14 5.93 -37.28 15.33
CA LEU A 14 6.94 -36.25 15.10
C LEU A 14 6.74 -35.55 13.74
N CYS A 15 6.38 -36.29 12.69
CA CYS A 15 6.01 -35.72 11.39
C CYS A 15 4.75 -34.83 11.48
N VAL A 16 3.71 -35.28 12.18
CA VAL A 16 2.48 -34.47 12.37
C VAL A 16 2.79 -33.19 13.13
N PHE A 17 3.64 -33.26 14.16
CA PHE A 17 4.04 -32.08 14.94
C PHE A 17 4.86 -31.08 14.10
N ALA A 18 5.77 -31.57 13.26
CA ALA A 18 6.53 -30.75 12.32
C ALA A 18 5.66 -30.13 11.22
N CYS A 19 4.65 -30.85 10.72
CA CYS A 19 3.68 -30.31 9.78
C CYS A 19 2.78 -29.25 10.43
N LEU A 20 2.35 -29.47 11.68
CA LEU A 20 1.49 -28.52 12.41
C LEU A 20 2.22 -27.19 12.67
N SER A 21 3.51 -27.24 13.03
CA SER A 21 4.30 -26.02 13.25
C SER A 21 4.56 -25.23 11.95
N ALA A 22 4.67 -25.91 10.80
CA ALA A 22 4.79 -25.25 9.50
C ALA A 22 3.51 -24.51 9.07
N ILE A 23 2.33 -24.98 9.51
CA ILE A 23 1.04 -24.35 9.21
C ILE A 23 0.79 -23.12 10.12
N LEU A 24 1.32 -23.11 11.34
CA LEU A 24 1.15 -22.00 12.30
C LEU A 24 1.94 -20.72 11.96
N GLN A 25 2.85 -20.73 10.98
CA GLN A 25 3.63 -19.54 10.62
C GLN A 25 2.89 -18.54 9.70
N VAL A 26 1.62 -18.80 9.34
CA VAL A 26 0.86 -17.99 8.36
C VAL A 26 0.10 -16.82 9.00
N THR A 27 0.13 -16.65 10.32
CA THR A 27 -0.62 -15.57 10.98
C THR A 27 0.28 -14.50 11.59
N HIS A 28 1.05 -13.80 10.75
CA HIS A 28 1.42 -12.42 11.09
C HIS A 28 0.38 -11.48 10.47
N CYS A 29 -0.85 -11.56 10.98
CA CYS A 29 -1.82 -10.50 10.74
C CYS A 29 -1.34 -9.30 11.57
N GLY A 30 -0.68 -8.35 10.93
CA GLY A 30 -0.39 -7.06 11.56
C GLY A 30 -1.71 -6.48 12.05
N ASN A 31 -1.76 -6.07 13.31
CA ASN A 31 -2.89 -5.36 13.88
C ASN A 31 -3.36 -4.29 12.90
N ILE A 32 -4.65 -4.28 12.56
CA ILE A 32 -5.27 -3.17 11.85
C ILE A 32 -5.76 -2.23 12.95
N PRO A 33 -5.04 -1.15 13.28
CA PRO A 33 -5.49 -0.22 14.31
C PRO A 33 -6.77 0.46 13.83
N GLY A 34 -7.79 0.45 14.69
CA GLY A 34 -9.15 0.94 14.41
C GLY A 34 -9.31 2.46 14.31
N GLU A 35 -8.21 3.21 14.33
CA GLU A 35 -8.13 4.61 13.92
C GLU A 35 -6.83 4.76 13.12
N GLY A 36 -6.87 5.56 12.04
CA GLY A 36 -5.72 5.74 11.16
C GLY A 36 -4.45 6.07 11.95
N THR A 37 -3.34 5.40 11.64
CA THR A 37 -2.05 5.64 12.32
C THR A 37 -1.42 6.93 11.80
N LEU A 38 -1.06 7.84 12.72
CA LEU A 38 -0.27 9.02 12.35
C LEU A 38 1.14 8.60 11.95
N VAL A 39 1.55 8.97 10.75
CA VAL A 39 2.86 8.64 10.17
C VAL A 39 3.56 9.91 9.68
N PHE A 40 4.89 9.85 9.63
CA PHE A 40 5.74 10.92 9.13
C PHE A 40 6.55 10.36 7.95
N PRO A 41 5.98 10.37 6.74
CA PRO A 41 6.62 9.78 5.58
C PRO A 41 7.93 10.50 5.25
N LYS A 42 8.85 9.77 4.64
CA LYS A 42 10.13 10.29 4.12
C LYS A 42 10.26 9.93 2.66
N LEU A 43 10.56 10.93 1.84
CA LEU A 43 10.75 10.78 0.41
C LEU A 43 12.24 10.90 0.06
N LEU A 44 12.72 9.97 -0.75
CA LEU A 44 14.05 9.99 -1.34
C LEU A 44 13.91 9.95 -2.86
N THR A 45 14.48 10.92 -3.55
CA THR A 45 14.47 10.96 -5.02
C THR A 45 15.76 10.37 -5.56
N SER A 46 15.67 9.55 -6.62
CA SER A 46 16.87 9.05 -7.30
C SER A 46 17.68 10.22 -7.88
N ARG A 47 18.99 10.01 -8.03
CA ARG A 47 19.89 10.98 -8.69
C ARG A 47 19.98 10.75 -10.20
N ASP A 48 19.39 9.67 -10.67
CA ASP A 48 19.25 9.43 -12.10
C ASP A 48 18.10 10.27 -12.67
N ASN A 49 18.01 10.24 -13.98
CA ASN A 49 17.00 10.92 -14.78
C ASN A 49 15.76 10.05 -15.02
N THR A 50 15.55 9.00 -14.21
CA THR A 50 14.37 8.12 -14.33
C THR A 50 13.13 8.70 -13.62
N GLY A 51 13.32 9.65 -12.71
CA GLY A 51 12.22 10.19 -11.90
C GLY A 51 11.71 9.23 -10.83
N THR A 52 12.42 8.13 -10.58
CA THR A 52 12.06 7.15 -9.55
C THR A 52 12.23 7.75 -8.15
N LYS A 53 11.26 7.50 -7.28
CA LYS A 53 11.27 7.93 -5.88
C LYS A 53 11.13 6.73 -4.94
N LEU A 54 11.67 6.83 -3.74
CA LEU A 54 11.49 5.86 -2.68
C LEU A 54 10.79 6.54 -1.51
N LEU A 55 9.60 6.04 -1.17
CA LEU A 55 8.75 6.62 -0.15
C LEU A 55 8.65 5.66 1.04
N LYS A 56 9.30 6.02 2.15
CA LYS A 56 9.17 5.29 3.41
C LYS A 56 8.01 5.87 4.21
N ILE A 57 6.95 5.09 4.40
CA ILE A 57 5.76 5.49 5.18
C ILE A 57 6.02 5.25 6.66
N ASN A 58 6.50 4.06 7.01
CA ASN A 58 6.88 3.66 8.36
C ASN A 58 7.99 2.58 8.28
N ASP A 59 8.32 1.92 9.39
CA ASP A 59 9.41 0.93 9.40
C ASP A 59 9.09 -0.35 8.62
N ASP A 60 7.81 -0.68 8.45
CA ASP A 60 7.35 -1.91 7.79
C ASP A 60 6.91 -1.68 6.33
N LEU A 61 6.66 -0.43 5.93
CA LEU A 61 6.13 -0.06 4.64
C LEU A 61 6.99 1.01 3.94
N THR A 62 7.59 0.57 2.84
CA THR A 62 8.32 1.41 1.89
C THR A 62 7.83 1.09 0.49
N LEU A 63 7.61 2.13 -0.31
CA LEU A 63 7.19 2.05 -1.71
C LEU A 63 8.33 2.47 -2.63
N ASN A 64 8.49 1.75 -3.73
CA ASN A 64 9.34 2.16 -4.86
C ASN A 64 8.42 2.75 -5.92
N LEU A 65 8.45 4.07 -6.02
CA LEU A 65 7.53 4.85 -6.81
C LEU A 65 8.09 5.09 -8.22
N GLU A 66 7.32 4.66 -9.21
CA GLU A 66 7.52 4.91 -10.62
C GLU A 66 6.50 5.94 -11.12
N LYS A 67 6.89 6.73 -12.13
CA LYS A 67 6.01 7.75 -12.71
C LYS A 67 4.85 7.09 -13.46
N SER A 68 3.63 7.53 -13.19
CA SER A 68 2.45 7.02 -13.93
C SER A 68 2.34 7.70 -15.29
N SER A 69 1.93 6.94 -16.31
CA SER A 69 1.79 7.40 -17.71
C SER A 69 0.64 6.69 -18.47
N VAL A 70 -0.36 6.21 -17.72
CA VAL A 70 -1.43 5.33 -18.24
C VAL A 70 -2.73 6.11 -18.52
N MET A 71 -2.83 7.36 -18.08
CA MET A 71 -4.01 8.18 -18.22
C MET A 71 -4.12 8.72 -19.65
N GLY A 72 -5.34 8.69 -20.19
CA GLY A 72 -5.64 9.42 -21.42
C GLY A 72 -5.63 10.92 -21.18
N LYS A 73 -5.36 11.71 -22.21
CA LYS A 73 -5.29 13.18 -22.13
C LYS A 73 -6.47 13.83 -21.41
N GLU A 74 -7.68 13.30 -21.59
CA GLU A 74 -8.87 13.77 -20.93
C GLU A 74 -9.72 12.56 -20.53
N PHE A 75 -10.30 12.59 -19.32
CA PHE A 75 -11.24 11.56 -18.89
C PHE A 75 -12.48 12.17 -18.22
N LEU A 76 -13.63 11.56 -18.51
CA LEU A 76 -14.93 11.99 -17.99
C LEU A 76 -15.25 11.26 -16.69
N LEU A 77 -15.23 12.00 -15.58
CA LEU A 77 -15.74 11.54 -14.29
C LEU A 77 -17.24 11.87 -14.20
N ARG A 78 -18.06 10.82 -14.10
CA ARG A 78 -19.50 10.95 -13.84
C ARG A 78 -19.78 10.69 -12.37
N THR A 79 -20.25 11.72 -11.66
CA THR A 79 -20.72 11.58 -10.28
C THR A 79 -22.22 11.81 -10.21
N TYR A 80 -22.86 11.29 -9.16
CA TYR A 80 -24.28 11.46 -8.92
C TYR A 80 -24.50 12.15 -7.59
N GLN A 81 -25.19 13.28 -7.60
CA GLN A 81 -25.67 13.95 -6.39
C GLN A 81 -27.19 13.75 -6.33
N GLY A 82 -27.60 12.66 -5.66
CA GLY A 82 -28.98 12.18 -5.71
C GLY A 82 -29.33 11.67 -7.11
N HIS A 83 -30.37 12.25 -7.73
CA HIS A 83 -30.79 11.91 -9.10
C HIS A 83 -30.12 12.78 -10.18
N VAL A 84 -29.30 13.76 -9.79
CA VAL A 84 -28.60 14.64 -10.74
C VAL A 84 -27.25 14.05 -11.06
N MET A 85 -27.00 13.81 -12.35
CA MET A 85 -25.72 13.34 -12.86
C MET A 85 -24.86 14.56 -13.23
N GLN A 86 -23.62 14.57 -12.75
CA GLN A 86 -22.63 15.60 -13.02
C GLN A 86 -21.53 15.04 -13.92
N HIS A 87 -21.12 15.85 -14.91
CA HIS A 87 -20.02 15.56 -15.82
C HIS A 87 -18.82 16.43 -15.47
N ASN A 88 -17.75 15.80 -15.00
CA ASN A 88 -16.47 16.47 -14.73
C ASN A 88 -15.43 15.94 -15.71
N TYR A 89 -14.99 16.81 -16.62
CA TYR A 89 -13.85 16.51 -17.50
C TYR A 89 -12.58 16.85 -16.75
N LEU A 90 -11.68 15.86 -16.66
CA LEU A 90 -10.41 15.97 -15.96
C LEU A 90 -9.27 15.84 -16.96
N ASP A 91 -8.27 16.70 -16.80
CA ASP A 91 -7.02 16.64 -17.56
C ASP A 91 -6.15 15.52 -17.00
N GLY A 92 -5.90 14.50 -17.82
CA GLY A 92 -5.10 13.36 -17.43
C GLY A 92 -3.61 13.70 -17.35
N GLU A 93 -3.12 14.60 -18.20
CA GLU A 93 -1.72 15.03 -18.17
C GLU A 93 -1.43 15.73 -16.84
N ALA A 94 -2.31 16.65 -16.43
CA ALA A 94 -2.21 17.33 -15.14
C ALA A 94 -2.28 16.37 -13.94
N LEU A 95 -3.11 15.32 -14.02
CA LEU A 95 -3.17 14.31 -12.96
C LEU A 95 -1.89 13.49 -12.86
N GLU A 96 -1.24 13.20 -13.99
CA GLU A 96 0.00 12.42 -14.04
C GLU A 96 1.21 13.17 -13.49
N GLU A 97 1.18 14.52 -13.47
CA GLU A 97 2.27 15.37 -13.01
C GLU A 97 2.74 15.06 -11.59
N ASP A 98 1.86 14.56 -10.72
CA ASP A 98 2.19 14.17 -9.34
C ASP A 98 1.82 12.72 -9.00
N LEU A 99 1.28 11.95 -9.96
CA LEU A 99 0.85 10.58 -9.74
C LEU A 99 1.99 9.57 -9.91
N TYR A 100 2.23 8.79 -8.86
CA TYR A 100 3.19 7.69 -8.85
C TYR A 100 2.52 6.36 -8.49
N HIS A 101 3.14 5.26 -8.89
CA HIS A 101 2.67 3.92 -8.52
C HIS A 101 3.83 2.98 -8.14
N ASP A 102 3.52 2.00 -7.28
CA ASP A 102 4.38 0.85 -7.02
C ASP A 102 3.61 -0.42 -7.43
N PRO A 103 3.94 -1.03 -8.57
CA PRO A 103 3.19 -2.17 -9.09
C PRO A 103 3.35 -3.42 -8.22
N LYS A 104 4.47 -3.55 -7.46
CA LYS A 104 4.71 -4.70 -6.58
C LYS A 104 3.86 -4.63 -5.32
N LYS A 105 3.54 -3.41 -4.87
CA LYS A 105 2.71 -3.16 -3.69
C LYS A 105 1.25 -2.85 -4.03
N PHE A 106 0.91 -2.74 -5.32
CA PHE A 106 -0.41 -2.31 -5.79
C PHE A 106 -0.80 -0.94 -5.20
N ALA A 107 0.18 -0.05 -5.08
CA ALA A 107 0.01 1.27 -4.52
C ALA A 107 -0.02 2.32 -5.62
N SER A 108 -0.82 3.37 -5.42
CA SER A 108 -0.88 4.54 -6.28
C SER A 108 -1.13 5.76 -5.40
N VAL A 109 -0.21 6.72 -5.48
CA VAL A 109 -0.17 7.88 -4.60
C VAL A 109 0.14 9.14 -5.38
N ILE A 110 -0.49 10.24 -4.98
CA ILE A 110 -0.12 11.59 -5.35
C ILE A 110 0.88 12.10 -4.32
N VAL A 111 1.99 12.68 -4.79
CA VAL A 111 3.06 13.20 -3.93
C VAL A 111 3.28 14.67 -4.27
N SER A 112 3.01 15.56 -3.33
CA SER A 112 3.30 16.99 -3.43
C SER A 112 4.43 17.37 -2.49
N GLU A 113 5.33 18.24 -2.96
CA GLU A 113 6.46 18.79 -2.20
C GLU A 113 6.34 20.32 -2.03
N GLU A 114 5.21 20.94 -2.41
CA GLU A 114 5.04 22.40 -2.45
C GLU A 114 5.08 23.07 -1.07
N ASN A 115 4.34 22.53 -0.09
CA ASN A 115 4.23 23.07 1.27
C ASN A 115 4.79 22.09 2.32
N GLY A 116 5.82 21.35 1.92
CA GLY A 116 6.28 20.16 2.62
C GLY A 116 5.79 18.89 1.92
N LEU A 117 6.19 17.74 2.45
CA LEU A 117 5.85 16.45 1.87
C LEU A 117 4.41 16.08 2.24
N GLU A 118 3.53 16.09 1.24
CA GLU A 118 2.17 15.58 1.34
C GLU A 118 2.02 14.36 0.44
N VAL A 119 1.35 13.34 0.99
CA VAL A 119 1.11 12.08 0.28
C VAL A 119 -0.34 11.68 0.49
N GLU A 120 -1.03 11.45 -0.61
CA GLU A 120 -2.40 10.95 -0.63
C GLU A 120 -2.52 9.76 -1.57
N GLY A 121 -3.31 8.76 -1.20
CA GLY A 121 -3.71 7.69 -2.11
C GLY A 121 -3.75 6.33 -1.45
N VAL A 122 -3.71 5.30 -2.28
CA VAL A 122 -3.80 3.90 -1.86
C VAL A 122 -2.41 3.29 -1.71
N LEU A 123 -2.17 2.64 -0.58
CA LEU A 123 -0.91 1.97 -0.24
C LEU A 123 -0.94 0.46 -0.53
N GLY A 124 -1.99 0.01 -1.22
CA GLY A 124 -2.31 -1.38 -1.48
C GLY A 124 -3.80 -1.67 -1.26
N PRO A 125 -4.21 -2.95 -1.25
CA PRO A 125 -5.63 -3.32 -1.21
C PRO A 125 -6.37 -3.00 0.10
N LYS A 126 -5.64 -2.73 1.19
CA LYS A 126 -6.20 -2.61 2.54
C LYS A 126 -5.88 -1.28 3.23
N LEU A 127 -4.97 -0.49 2.68
CA LEU A 127 -4.40 0.67 3.34
C LEU A 127 -4.44 1.87 2.39
N ALA A 128 -4.73 3.03 2.94
CA ALA A 128 -4.67 4.32 2.26
C ALA A 128 -3.99 5.32 3.18
N ILE A 129 -3.40 6.35 2.60
CA ILE A 129 -2.82 7.49 3.29
C ILE A 129 -3.53 8.75 2.84
N LYS A 130 -3.69 9.69 3.76
CA LYS A 130 -4.17 11.03 3.48
C LYS A 130 -3.38 12.03 4.31
N PRO A 131 -3.20 13.27 3.82
CA PRO A 131 -2.65 14.35 4.63
C PRO A 131 -3.48 14.55 5.90
N LEU A 132 -2.80 14.98 6.96
CA LEU A 132 -3.49 15.42 8.16
C LEU A 132 -3.99 16.84 7.90
N GLU A 133 -5.31 17.00 7.79
CA GLU A 133 -5.95 18.33 7.72
C GLU A 133 -5.48 19.18 8.91
N ALA A 134 -4.71 20.22 8.63
CA ALA A 134 -4.39 21.21 9.65
C ALA A 134 -5.72 21.87 10.06
N GLN A 135 -6.27 21.53 11.22
CA GLN A 135 -7.31 22.34 11.82
C GLN A 135 -6.75 23.76 11.92
N GLY A 136 -7.31 24.66 11.12
CA GLY A 136 -6.91 26.06 11.09
C GLY A 136 -6.84 26.55 12.53
N ARG A 137 -5.67 27.05 12.93
CA ARG A 137 -5.57 27.84 14.15
C ARG A 137 -6.31 29.14 13.86
N SER A 138 -7.58 29.19 14.25
CA SER A 138 -8.37 30.43 14.30
C SER A 138 -7.82 31.40 15.31
#